data_AF-A0A1M2YGN3-F1
#
_entry.id   AF-A0A1M2YGN3-F1
#
_cell.length_a   1.000
_cell.length_b   1.000
_cell.length_c   1.000
_cell.angle_alpha   90.00
_cell.angle_beta   90.00
_cell.angle_gamma   90.00
#
_symmetry.space_group_name_H-M   'P 1'
#
loop_
_entity.id
_entity.type
_entity.pdbx_description
1 polymer ?
#
loop_
_entity_poly.entity_id
_entity_poly.type
_entity_poly.pdbx_seq_one_letter_code
_entity_poly.pdbx_strand_id
1 'polypeptide(L)'
;MEVKIDFTKSAQDNANDYYVRSKRLAHKAEGAKRSIEELEKRLKSEKDSFKERSSKAAVKKVRKREWYEKFHWFNTDEGLLAIGGRDAKQNEKLNSDYFEEEDLFFHADIFGASVVILKNGSSAAQKAKEEAAQFAASYSSAWDNMQRSVDVYCMKREQVSKATSKGSIGTGSFLLSGEREWFRNTQLGLTAFVEDDKLYVVPEKAMERLKPKKYVVISQGKDKKSDAAKKIAHELDDYDDLDYIMQQIPAGPFSIEIGKD
;
A
#
# COMPACT_ATOMS: atom_id res chain seq x y z
N MET A 1 -34.74 5.80 -58.46
CA MET A 1 -33.68 6.42 -57.63
C MET A 1 -33.34 7.75 -58.29
N GLU A 2 -33.69 8.85 -57.66
CA GLU A 2 -33.35 10.19 -58.17
C GLU A 2 -31.92 10.54 -57.75
N VAL A 3 -31.12 11.06 -58.68
CA VAL A 3 -29.72 11.41 -58.44
C VAL A 3 -29.54 12.90 -58.69
N LYS A 4 -28.95 13.61 -57.72
CA LYS A 4 -28.66 15.04 -57.87
C LYS A 4 -27.46 15.22 -58.80
N ILE A 5 -27.64 15.91 -59.91
CA ILE A 5 -26.58 16.17 -60.89
C ILE A 5 -26.14 17.63 -60.75
N ASP A 6 -24.83 17.85 -60.75
CA ASP A 6 -24.26 19.19 -60.87
C ASP A 6 -24.22 19.58 -62.35
N PHE A 7 -25.01 20.59 -62.71
CA PHE A 7 -25.15 21.07 -64.09
C PHE A 7 -23.89 21.78 -64.61
N THR A 8 -22.93 22.10 -63.74
CA THR A 8 -21.64 22.71 -64.14
C THR A 8 -20.60 21.68 -64.58
N LYS A 9 -20.91 20.38 -64.46
CA LYS A 9 -20.00 19.26 -64.77
C LYS A 9 -20.55 18.39 -65.89
N SER A 10 -19.68 17.67 -66.58
CA SER A 10 -20.12 16.67 -67.55
C SER A 10 -20.88 15.52 -66.87
N ALA A 11 -21.67 14.78 -67.64
CA ALA A 11 -22.37 13.60 -67.14
C ALA A 11 -21.37 12.54 -66.62
N GLN A 12 -20.22 12.43 -67.28
CA GLN A 12 -19.12 11.53 -66.91
C GLN A 12 -18.49 11.95 -65.58
N ASP A 13 -18.26 13.25 -65.37
CA ASP A 13 -17.68 13.76 -64.12
C ASP A 13 -18.62 13.60 -62.93
N ASN A 14 -19.92 13.84 -63.13
CA ASN A 14 -20.94 13.57 -62.12
C ASN A 14 -20.96 12.08 -61.73
N ALA A 15 -20.94 11.17 -62.73
CA ALA A 15 -20.90 9.74 -62.47
C ALA A 15 -19.62 9.32 -61.71
N ASN A 16 -18.47 9.90 -62.09
CA ASN A 16 -17.20 9.64 -61.43
C ASN A 16 -17.18 10.14 -59.97
N ASP A 17 -17.76 11.31 -59.68
CA ASP A 17 -17.89 11.83 -58.32
C ASP A 17 -18.71 10.87 -57.43
N TYR A 18 -19.83 10.35 -57.93
CA TYR A 18 -20.63 9.35 -57.21
C TYR A 18 -19.87 8.05 -57.01
N TYR A 19 -19.13 7.59 -58.01
CA TYR A 19 -18.29 6.40 -57.92
C TYR A 19 -17.18 6.55 -56.86
N VAL A 20 -16.45 7.67 -56.87
CA VAL A 20 -15.39 7.97 -55.89
C VAL A 20 -15.97 8.11 -54.48
N ARG A 21 -17.12 8.80 -54.33
CA ARG A 21 -17.81 8.91 -53.03
C ARG A 21 -18.26 7.55 -52.52
N SER A 22 -18.83 6.71 -53.37
CA SER A 22 -19.23 5.34 -53.03
C SER A 22 -18.04 4.52 -52.54
N LYS A 23 -16.93 4.54 -53.28
CA LYS A 23 -15.69 3.83 -52.88
C LYS A 23 -15.13 4.32 -51.54
N ARG A 24 -15.14 5.64 -51.31
CA ARG A 24 -14.69 6.23 -50.04
C ARG A 24 -15.59 5.86 -48.86
N LEU A 25 -16.91 5.86 -49.06
CA LEU A 25 -17.87 5.44 -48.04
C LEU A 25 -17.74 3.94 -47.73
N ALA A 26 -17.54 3.10 -48.74
CA ALA A 26 -17.28 1.67 -48.58
C ALA A 26 -16.03 1.41 -47.74
N HIS A 27 -14.91 2.08 -48.04
CA HIS A 27 -13.67 1.96 -47.26
C HIS A 27 -13.83 2.43 -45.80
N LYS A 28 -14.57 3.53 -45.56
CA LYS A 28 -14.87 3.98 -44.19
C LYS A 28 -15.74 2.99 -43.43
N ALA A 29 -16.73 2.39 -44.09
CA ALA A 29 -17.58 1.37 -43.50
C ALA A 29 -16.79 0.11 -43.12
N GLU A 30 -15.84 -0.30 -43.95
CA GLU A 30 -14.93 -1.42 -43.64
C GLU A 30 -14.03 -1.11 -42.43
N GLY A 31 -13.43 0.08 -42.38
CA GLY A 31 -12.64 0.51 -41.23
C GLY A 31 -13.44 0.53 -39.93
N ALA A 32 -14.68 1.04 -39.96
CA ALA A 32 -15.56 1.05 -38.81
C ALA A 32 -15.92 -0.38 -38.33
N LYS A 33 -16.17 -1.32 -39.27
CA LYS A 33 -16.40 -2.73 -38.92
C LYS A 33 -15.22 -3.35 -38.19
N ARG A 34 -13.99 -3.14 -38.68
CA ARG A 34 -12.78 -3.67 -38.02
C ARG A 34 -12.59 -3.10 -36.62
N SER A 35 -12.86 -1.81 -36.42
CA SER A 35 -12.80 -1.19 -35.08
C SER A 35 -13.86 -1.76 -34.14
N ILE A 36 -15.07 -2.03 -34.63
CA ILE A 36 -16.14 -2.68 -33.85
C ILE A 36 -15.71 -4.09 -33.44
N GLU A 37 -15.18 -4.90 -34.36
CA GLU A 37 -14.70 -6.26 -34.06
C GLU A 37 -13.56 -6.26 -33.03
N GLU A 38 -12.61 -5.32 -33.14
CA GLU A 38 -11.52 -5.19 -32.18
C GLU A 38 -12.04 -4.79 -30.78
N LEU A 39 -12.99 -3.85 -30.72
CA LEU A 39 -13.64 -3.44 -29.48
C LEU A 39 -14.44 -4.59 -28.87
N GLU A 40 -15.23 -5.33 -29.65
CA GLU A 40 -16.00 -6.48 -29.18
C GLU A 40 -15.08 -7.58 -28.62
N LYS A 41 -13.95 -7.84 -29.29
CA LYS A 41 -12.95 -8.80 -28.81
C LYS A 41 -12.34 -8.38 -27.48
N ARG A 42 -11.98 -7.09 -27.32
CA ARG A 42 -11.50 -6.52 -26.05
C ARG A 42 -12.55 -6.64 -24.94
N LEU A 43 -13.79 -6.27 -25.24
CA LEU A 43 -14.92 -6.33 -24.31
C LEU A 43 -15.21 -7.76 -23.85
N LYS A 44 -15.06 -8.74 -24.75
CA LYS A 44 -15.18 -10.16 -24.41
C LYS A 44 -14.05 -10.61 -23.50
N SER A 45 -12.79 -10.26 -23.79
CA SER A 45 -11.65 -10.58 -22.92
C SER A 45 -11.73 -9.93 -21.54
N GLU A 46 -12.24 -8.68 -21.45
CA GLU A 46 -12.49 -8.01 -20.17
C GLU A 46 -13.63 -8.68 -19.39
N LYS A 47 -14.71 -9.09 -20.07
CA LYS A 47 -15.82 -9.81 -19.44
C LYS A 47 -15.40 -11.18 -18.91
N ASP A 48 -14.59 -11.91 -19.67
CA ASP A 48 -14.12 -13.24 -19.28
C ASP A 48 -13.13 -13.14 -18.11
N SER A 49 -12.20 -12.18 -18.14
CA SER A 49 -11.32 -11.88 -16.99
C SER A 49 -12.09 -11.35 -15.77
N PHE A 50 -13.14 -10.56 -15.96
CA PHE A 50 -14.03 -10.13 -14.87
C PHE A 50 -14.80 -11.32 -14.27
N LYS A 51 -15.29 -12.24 -15.11
CA LYS A 51 -15.96 -13.47 -14.64
C LYS A 51 -15.00 -14.36 -13.85
N GLU A 52 -13.78 -14.59 -14.35
CA GLU A 52 -12.75 -15.32 -13.60
C GLU A 52 -12.44 -14.65 -12.26
N ARG A 53 -12.22 -13.33 -12.23
CA ARG A 53 -12.03 -12.57 -10.98
C ARG A 53 -13.21 -12.68 -10.02
N SER A 54 -14.44 -12.60 -10.55
CA SER A 54 -15.67 -12.71 -9.73
C SER A 54 -15.86 -14.12 -9.16
N SER A 55 -15.47 -15.17 -9.91
CA SER A 55 -15.54 -16.56 -9.45
C SER A 55 -14.50 -16.88 -8.38
N LYS A 56 -13.32 -16.25 -8.44
CA LYS A 56 -12.32 -16.28 -7.36
C LYS A 56 -12.79 -15.48 -6.14
N ALA A 57 -13.42 -14.31 -6.33
CA ALA A 57 -13.97 -13.50 -5.24
C ALA A 57 -15.14 -14.17 -4.50
N ALA A 58 -15.89 -15.05 -5.16
CA ALA A 58 -17.03 -15.77 -4.57
C ALA A 58 -16.65 -16.81 -3.50
N VAL A 59 -15.36 -17.13 -3.35
CA VAL A 59 -14.83 -17.99 -2.29
C VAL A 59 -13.92 -17.20 -1.34
N LYS A 60 -14.20 -15.91 -1.10
CA LYS A 60 -13.58 -15.22 0.05
C LYS A 60 -14.16 -15.81 1.32
N LYS A 61 -13.47 -16.77 1.94
CA LYS A 61 -13.66 -17.09 3.36
C LYS A 61 -13.59 -15.76 4.11
N VAL A 62 -14.70 -15.32 4.70
CA VAL A 62 -14.70 -14.13 5.56
C VAL A 62 -13.89 -14.49 6.80
N ARG A 63 -12.57 -14.27 6.72
CA ARG A 63 -11.65 -14.47 7.83
C ARG A 63 -12.03 -13.49 8.93
N LYS A 64 -12.18 -13.97 10.16
CA LYS A 64 -12.38 -13.10 11.31
C LYS A 64 -11.10 -12.26 11.47
N ARG A 65 -11.18 -10.97 11.13
CA ARG A 65 -10.05 -10.05 11.26
C ARG A 65 -9.75 -9.85 12.74
N GLU A 66 -8.48 -9.92 13.08
CA GLU A 66 -8.03 -9.57 14.42
C GLU A 66 -8.21 -8.07 14.68
N TRP A 67 -8.43 -7.70 15.94
CA TRP A 67 -8.74 -6.32 16.32
C TRP A 67 -7.62 -5.32 15.95
N TYR A 68 -6.37 -5.80 15.85
CA TYR A 68 -5.19 -5.01 15.53
C TYR A 68 -5.02 -4.77 14.03
N GLU A 69 -5.70 -5.50 13.15
CA GLU A 69 -5.54 -5.40 11.69
C GLU A 69 -6.04 -4.08 11.08
N LYS A 70 -6.67 -3.24 11.89
CA LYS A 70 -7.04 -1.85 11.57
C LYS A 70 -5.87 -0.86 11.72
N PHE A 71 -4.78 -1.27 12.37
CA PHE A 71 -3.53 -0.54 12.52
C PHE A 71 -2.48 -1.07 11.53
N HIS A 72 -1.32 -0.44 11.44
CA HIS A 72 -0.12 -1.15 11.01
C HIS A 72 0.25 -2.15 12.10
N TRP A 73 0.68 -3.36 11.75
CA TRP A 73 0.98 -4.37 12.76
C TRP A 73 1.97 -5.40 12.24
N PHE A 74 2.73 -6.00 13.15
CA PHE A 74 3.51 -7.21 12.89
C PHE A 74 3.76 -7.96 14.20
N ASN A 75 4.23 -9.21 14.11
CA ASN A 75 4.73 -9.94 15.27
C ASN A 75 6.26 -10.00 15.20
N THR A 76 6.92 -9.71 16.30
CA THR A 76 8.38 -9.82 16.43
C THR A 76 8.84 -11.27 16.33
N ASP A 77 10.15 -11.48 16.26
CA ASP A 77 10.73 -12.82 16.31
C ASP A 77 10.43 -13.56 17.63
N GLU A 78 10.21 -12.83 18.71
CA GLU A 78 9.77 -13.39 20.01
C GLU A 78 8.26 -13.68 20.06
N GLY A 79 7.51 -13.36 19.01
CA GLY A 79 6.06 -13.52 18.96
C GLY A 79 5.31 -12.41 19.71
N LEU A 80 5.96 -11.29 20.01
CA LEU A 80 5.32 -10.12 20.60
C LEU A 80 4.63 -9.31 19.52
N LEU A 81 3.43 -8.79 19.82
CA LEU A 81 2.66 -7.97 18.88
C LEU A 81 3.16 -6.52 18.92
N ALA A 82 3.48 -5.96 17.76
CA ALA A 82 3.71 -4.53 17.59
C ALA A 82 2.59 -3.92 16.74
N ILE A 83 2.05 -2.77 17.18
CA ILE A 83 0.97 -2.05 16.49
C ILE A 83 1.34 -0.57 16.30
N GLY A 84 1.11 -0.05 15.10
CA GLY A 84 1.44 1.32 14.69
C GLY A 84 0.22 2.06 14.12
N GLY A 85 0.04 3.32 14.51
CA GLY A 85 -1.08 4.13 14.02
C GLY A 85 -0.87 4.58 12.57
N ARG A 86 -1.92 4.50 11.75
CA ARG A 86 -1.88 4.94 10.34
C ARG A 86 -2.05 6.44 10.17
N ASP A 87 -2.62 7.09 11.18
CA ASP A 87 -2.90 8.52 11.20
C ASP A 87 -2.87 9.05 12.64
N ALA A 88 -2.95 10.38 12.80
CA ALA A 88 -2.89 11.03 14.10
C ALA A 88 -4.03 10.61 15.05
N LYS A 89 -5.22 10.26 14.53
CA LYS A 89 -6.35 9.81 15.37
C LYS A 89 -6.08 8.40 15.89
N GLN A 90 -5.54 7.52 15.05
CA GLN A 90 -5.11 6.19 15.47
C GLN A 90 -3.95 6.25 16.46
N ASN A 91 -2.98 7.14 16.27
CA ASN A 91 -1.88 7.36 17.22
C ASN A 91 -2.41 7.71 18.62
N GLU A 92 -3.39 8.62 18.70
CA GLU A 92 -4.01 8.95 19.97
C GLU A 92 -4.75 7.77 20.58
N LYS A 93 -5.50 7.02 19.76
CA LYS A 93 -6.23 5.83 20.19
C LYS A 93 -5.29 4.75 20.72
N LEU A 94 -4.13 4.54 20.08
CA LEU A 94 -3.11 3.61 20.56
C LEU A 94 -2.61 4.01 21.93
N ASN A 95 -2.27 5.28 22.13
CA ASN A 95 -1.79 5.79 23.41
C ASN A 95 -2.85 5.74 24.52
N SER A 96 -4.14 5.95 24.21
CA SER A 96 -5.20 5.96 25.22
C SER A 96 -5.77 4.57 25.55
N ASP A 97 -6.03 3.77 24.52
CA ASP A 97 -6.84 2.55 24.65
C ASP A 97 -5.99 1.28 24.64
N TYR A 98 -4.76 1.34 24.12
CA TYR A 98 -3.93 0.16 23.86
C TYR A 98 -2.52 0.23 24.43
N PHE A 99 -2.12 1.32 25.09
CA PHE A 99 -0.80 1.45 25.69
C PHE A 99 -0.89 1.15 27.19
N GLU A 100 -0.42 -0.04 27.58
CA GLU A 100 -0.45 -0.56 28.95
C GLU A 100 0.94 -0.42 29.63
N GLU A 101 1.03 -0.74 30.92
CA GLU A 101 2.23 -0.52 31.74
C GLU A 101 3.46 -1.35 31.26
N GLU A 102 3.24 -2.59 30.85
CA GLU A 102 4.31 -3.50 30.39
C GLU A 102 4.73 -3.28 28.92
N ASP A 103 4.05 -2.38 28.22
CA ASP A 103 4.31 -2.08 26.82
C ASP A 103 5.43 -1.05 26.66
N LEU A 104 5.99 -0.96 25.45
CA LEU A 104 6.91 0.11 25.08
C LEU A 104 6.35 0.95 23.93
N PHE A 105 6.43 2.26 24.10
CA PHE A 105 6.11 3.26 23.08
C PHE A 105 7.35 3.56 22.26
N PHE A 106 7.25 3.50 20.93
CA PHE A 106 8.29 3.83 19.97
C PHE A 106 7.83 4.98 19.06
N HIS A 107 8.74 5.90 18.77
CA HIS A 107 8.51 7.00 17.84
C HIS A 107 9.83 7.43 17.19
N ALA A 108 9.81 7.66 15.88
CA ALA A 108 10.96 8.21 15.16
C ALA A 108 11.14 9.69 15.53
N ASP A 109 12.38 10.17 15.67
CA ASP A 109 12.66 11.56 16.03
C ASP A 109 12.53 12.50 14.81
N ILE A 110 11.33 12.49 14.23
CA ILE A 110 10.93 13.27 13.06
C ILE A 110 9.43 13.54 13.11
N PHE A 111 8.99 14.64 12.50
CA PHE A 111 7.57 14.95 12.38
C PHE A 111 6.82 13.91 11.54
N GLY A 112 5.55 13.68 11.85
CA GLY A 112 4.72 12.75 11.07
C GLY A 112 5.13 11.28 11.18
N ALA A 113 5.77 10.89 12.29
CA ALA A 113 6.02 9.49 12.60
C ALA A 113 4.78 8.81 13.19
N SER A 114 4.65 7.52 12.92
CA SER A 114 3.68 6.65 13.56
C SER A 114 4.02 6.46 15.04
N VAL A 115 2.99 6.41 15.89
CA VAL A 115 3.14 5.88 17.24
C VAL A 115 3.07 4.37 17.15
N VAL A 116 4.15 3.70 17.56
CA VAL A 116 4.24 2.24 17.60
C VAL A 116 4.25 1.77 19.05
N ILE A 117 3.39 0.83 19.40
CA ILE A 117 3.35 0.17 20.71
C ILE A 117 3.80 -1.27 20.54
N LEU A 118 4.87 -1.66 21.25
CA LEU A 118 5.30 -3.04 21.36
C LEU A 118 4.68 -3.65 22.63
N LYS A 119 3.79 -4.63 22.44
CA LYS A 119 3.09 -5.30 23.54
C LYS A 119 4.06 -6.13 24.38
N ASN A 120 3.98 -6.00 25.71
CA ASN A 120 4.93 -6.59 26.66
C ASN A 120 6.40 -6.23 26.38
N GLY A 121 6.65 -5.05 25.80
CA GLY A 121 7.96 -4.59 25.36
C GLY A 121 8.98 -4.41 26.51
N SER A 122 8.52 -4.15 27.74
CA SER A 122 9.41 -3.92 28.89
C SER A 122 10.32 -5.11 29.20
N SER A 123 9.88 -6.32 28.87
CA SER A 123 10.63 -7.57 29.05
C SER A 123 11.18 -8.15 27.74
N ALA A 124 11.00 -7.46 26.61
CA ALA A 124 11.43 -7.93 25.29
C ALA A 124 12.95 -7.89 25.15
N ALA A 125 13.54 -8.85 24.40
CA ALA A 125 14.96 -8.79 24.13
C ALA A 125 15.29 -7.63 23.16
N GLN A 126 16.57 -7.26 23.12
CA GLN A 126 17.05 -6.14 22.30
C GLN A 126 16.65 -6.28 20.83
N LYS A 127 16.65 -7.51 20.30
CA LYS A 127 16.27 -7.80 18.92
C LYS A 127 14.82 -7.42 18.62
N ALA A 128 13.87 -7.82 19.47
CA ALA A 128 12.46 -7.44 19.30
C ALA A 128 12.25 -5.92 19.38
N LYS A 129 13.01 -5.22 20.24
CA LYS A 129 12.99 -3.75 20.29
C LYS A 129 13.56 -3.13 19.02
N GLU A 130 14.62 -3.68 18.45
CA GLU A 130 15.20 -3.21 17.19
C GLU A 130 14.26 -3.42 15.99
N GLU A 131 13.50 -4.52 15.97
CA GLU A 131 12.45 -4.75 14.98
C GLU A 131 11.36 -3.68 15.08
N ALA A 132 10.88 -3.41 16.31
CA ALA A 132 9.89 -2.35 16.56
C ALA A 132 10.44 -0.96 16.20
N ALA A 133 11.72 -0.71 16.44
CA ALA A 133 12.38 0.54 16.05
C ALA A 133 12.45 0.69 14.52
N GLN A 134 12.86 -0.34 13.78
CA GLN A 134 12.86 -0.30 12.30
C GLN A 134 11.45 -0.10 11.74
N PHE A 135 10.45 -0.71 12.37
CA PHE A 135 9.05 -0.48 12.02
C PHE A 135 8.66 0.99 12.21
N ALA A 136 8.92 1.57 13.39
CA ALA A 136 8.63 2.99 13.66
C ALA A 136 9.39 3.95 12.72
N ALA A 137 10.65 3.64 12.39
CA ALA A 137 11.44 4.38 11.42
C ALA A 137 10.79 4.37 10.02
N SER A 138 10.36 3.19 9.56
CA SER A 138 9.78 2.98 8.23
C SER A 138 8.40 3.63 8.08
N TYR A 139 7.60 3.67 9.14
CA TYR A 139 6.32 4.37 9.19
C TYR A 139 6.47 5.81 9.70
N SER A 140 7.41 6.55 9.11
CA SER A 140 7.61 7.96 9.40
C SER A 140 7.80 8.80 8.14
N SER A 141 7.79 10.12 8.28
CA SER A 141 8.07 11.02 7.14
C SER A 141 9.48 10.86 6.58
N ALA A 142 10.40 10.18 7.29
CA ALA A 142 11.69 9.79 6.75
C ALA A 142 11.55 8.96 5.47
N TRP A 143 10.46 8.15 5.37
CA TRP A 143 10.16 7.39 4.17
C TRP A 143 9.91 8.30 2.96
N ASP A 144 8.97 9.23 3.09
CA ASP A 144 8.58 10.17 2.03
C ASP A 144 9.72 11.15 1.69
N ASN A 145 10.52 11.52 2.69
CA ASN A 145 11.69 12.39 2.52
C ASN A 145 12.92 11.68 1.92
N MET A 146 12.82 10.41 1.52
CA MET A 146 13.93 9.63 0.95
C MET A 146 15.16 9.53 1.88
N GLN A 147 14.93 9.58 3.19
CA GLN A 147 15.99 9.36 4.19
C GLN A 147 16.19 7.86 4.39
N ARG A 148 17.45 7.41 4.33
CA ARG A 148 17.79 5.98 4.51
C ARG A 148 17.67 5.51 5.96
N SER A 149 17.78 6.43 6.89
CA SER A 149 17.74 6.14 8.33
C SER A 149 17.22 7.33 9.12
N VAL A 150 16.71 7.05 10.31
CA VAL A 150 16.26 8.04 11.29
C VAL A 150 16.53 7.52 12.69
N ASP A 151 16.74 8.41 13.64
CA ASP A 151 16.83 8.03 15.04
C ASP A 151 15.44 7.68 15.57
N VAL A 152 15.35 6.61 16.36
CA VAL A 152 14.12 6.19 17.02
C VAL A 152 14.38 6.15 18.51
N TYR A 153 13.37 6.49 19.32
CA TYR A 153 13.44 6.28 20.76
C TYR A 153 12.27 5.44 21.25
N CYS A 154 12.49 4.74 22.36
CA CYS A 154 11.41 4.12 23.11
C CYS A 154 11.30 4.60 24.55
N MET A 155 10.06 4.54 25.07
CA MET A 155 9.69 5.03 26.39
C MET A 155 8.62 4.12 27.02
N LYS A 156 8.57 4.10 28.35
CA LYS A 156 7.55 3.39 29.14
C LYS A 156 6.25 4.18 29.27
N ARG A 157 5.21 3.53 29.79
CA ARG A 157 3.87 4.12 29.91
C ARG A 157 3.83 5.39 30.74
N GLU A 158 4.57 5.42 31.85
CA GLU A 158 4.58 6.56 32.79
C GLU A 158 5.24 7.81 32.19
N GLN A 159 6.03 7.62 31.14
CA GLN A 159 6.81 8.67 30.50
C GLN A 159 6.06 9.40 29.37
N VAL A 160 4.90 8.89 28.97
CA VAL A 160 4.13 9.41 27.84
C VAL A 160 2.77 9.87 28.31
N SER A 161 2.50 11.17 28.17
CA SER A 161 1.24 11.78 28.59
C SER A 161 0.67 12.71 27.52
N LYS A 162 -0.65 12.87 27.51
CA LYS A 162 -1.35 13.82 26.61
C LYS A 162 -1.72 15.13 27.33
N ALA A 163 -1.62 15.15 28.65
CA ALA A 163 -2.05 16.28 29.47
C ALA A 163 -0.88 17.22 29.74
N THR A 164 -1.11 18.52 29.56
CA THR A 164 -0.24 19.57 30.11
C THR A 164 -0.98 20.34 31.18
N SER A 165 -0.26 21.03 32.07
CA SER A 165 -0.82 21.87 33.13
C SER A 165 -1.63 23.08 32.62
N LYS A 166 -1.64 23.37 31.31
CA LYS A 166 -2.30 24.55 30.71
C LYS A 166 -3.28 24.23 29.57
N GLY A 167 -3.60 22.96 29.30
CA GLY A 167 -4.58 22.57 28.27
C GLY A 167 -4.21 21.30 27.48
N SER A 168 -5.06 20.93 26.51
CA SER A 168 -4.84 19.80 25.62
C SER A 168 -3.82 20.14 24.52
N ILE A 169 -2.86 19.27 24.29
CA ILE A 169 -1.91 19.38 23.16
C ILE A 169 -2.67 19.13 21.85
N GLY A 170 -2.18 19.71 20.74
CA GLY A 170 -2.70 19.44 19.40
C GLY A 170 -2.69 17.94 19.05
N THR A 171 -3.56 17.56 18.12
CA THR A 171 -3.78 16.15 17.78
C THR A 171 -2.50 15.47 17.31
N GLY A 172 -2.19 14.30 17.88
CA GLY A 172 -0.99 13.52 17.56
C GLY A 172 0.30 13.98 18.24
N SER A 173 0.22 14.90 19.22
CA SER A 173 1.37 15.32 20.02
C SER A 173 1.31 14.76 21.45
N PHE A 174 2.48 14.43 22.01
CA PHE A 174 2.62 13.83 23.33
C PHE A 174 3.63 14.62 24.17
N LEU A 175 3.34 14.76 25.46
CA LEU A 175 4.29 15.23 26.45
C LEU A 175 5.11 14.04 26.94
N LEU A 176 6.41 14.10 26.66
CA LEU A 176 7.38 13.06 26.98
C LEU A 176 8.24 13.50 28.17
N SER A 177 8.41 12.63 29.16
CA SER A 177 9.19 12.90 30.36
C SER A 177 10.22 11.79 30.66
N GLY A 178 11.30 12.15 31.34
CA GLY A 178 12.35 11.20 31.71
C GLY A 178 13.30 10.81 30.57
N GLU A 179 14.08 9.76 30.81
CA GLU A 179 15.13 9.28 29.91
C GLU A 179 14.56 8.48 28.74
N ARG A 180 15.18 8.59 27.57
CA ARG A 180 14.80 7.88 26.35
C ARG A 180 15.84 6.80 26.05
N GLU A 181 15.40 5.59 25.77
CA GLU A 181 16.24 4.57 25.16
C GLU A 181 16.31 4.85 23.65
N TRP A 182 17.51 4.96 23.08
CA TRP A 182 17.71 5.41 21.69
C TRP A 182 18.22 4.30 20.78
N PHE A 183 17.64 4.22 19.59
CA PHE A 183 18.04 3.40 18.46
C PHE A 183 18.54 4.33 17.36
N ARG A 184 19.85 4.61 17.39
CA ARG A 184 20.49 5.58 16.49
C ARG A 184 20.67 5.01 15.09
N ASN A 185 20.51 5.87 14.10
CA ASN A 185 20.71 5.53 12.69
C ASN A 185 19.91 4.29 12.26
N THR A 186 18.65 4.19 12.72
CA THR A 186 17.79 3.05 12.41
C THR A 186 17.42 3.10 10.94
N GLN A 187 17.85 2.10 10.18
CA GLN A 187 17.57 2.00 8.74
C GLN A 187 16.10 1.72 8.48
N LEU A 188 15.54 2.38 7.48
CA LEU A 188 14.19 2.11 6.98
C LEU A 188 14.24 0.85 6.11
N GLY A 189 13.20 0.02 6.19
CA GLY A 189 13.11 -1.22 5.43
C GLY A 189 11.91 -2.06 5.84
N LEU A 190 11.15 -2.52 4.85
CA LEU A 190 9.97 -3.36 5.05
C LEU A 190 10.00 -4.55 4.11
N THR A 191 9.38 -5.65 4.52
CA THR A 191 9.14 -6.82 3.68
C THR A 191 7.67 -7.18 3.76
N ALA A 192 7.11 -7.66 2.65
CA ALA A 192 5.75 -8.18 2.61
C ALA A 192 5.69 -9.61 2.09
N PHE A 193 4.79 -10.41 2.66
CA PHE A 193 4.52 -11.78 2.25
C PHE A 193 3.06 -12.13 2.57
N VAL A 194 2.57 -13.22 1.98
CA VAL A 194 1.23 -13.75 2.25
C VAL A 194 1.37 -15.15 2.87
N GLU A 195 0.67 -15.36 3.98
CA GLU A 195 0.55 -16.66 4.63
C GLU A 195 -0.89 -16.84 5.10
N ASP A 196 -1.50 -18.01 4.85
CA ASP A 196 -2.91 -18.31 5.17
C ASP A 196 -3.90 -17.22 4.71
N ASP A 197 -3.76 -16.76 3.46
CA ASP A 197 -4.53 -15.67 2.85
C ASP A 197 -4.44 -14.32 3.60
N LYS A 198 -3.46 -14.16 4.49
CA LYS A 198 -3.20 -12.93 5.24
C LYS A 198 -1.92 -12.26 4.73
N LEU A 199 -2.03 -10.97 4.39
CA LEU A 199 -0.88 -10.13 4.10
C LEU A 199 -0.17 -9.74 5.41
N TYR A 200 1.14 -9.93 5.43
CA TYR A 200 2.05 -9.44 6.45
C TYR A 200 2.94 -8.36 5.83
N VAL A 201 3.09 -7.23 6.52
CA VAL A 201 4.07 -6.19 6.18
C VAL A 201 4.88 -5.92 7.43
N VAL A 202 6.15 -6.32 7.42
CA VAL A 202 7.00 -6.44 8.60
C VAL A 202 8.32 -5.67 8.39
N PRO A 203 9.02 -5.24 9.46
CA PRO A 203 10.37 -4.72 9.31
C PRO A 203 11.29 -5.83 8.77
N GLU A 204 12.26 -5.47 7.92
CA GLU A 204 13.24 -6.43 7.36
C GLU A 204 13.97 -7.24 8.45
N LYS A 205 14.23 -6.64 9.62
CA LYS A 205 14.83 -7.30 10.78
C LYS A 205 14.03 -8.50 11.30
N ALA A 206 12.71 -8.53 11.12
CA ALA A 206 11.86 -9.64 11.55
C ALA A 206 11.86 -10.83 10.57
N MET A 207 12.59 -10.73 9.45
CA MET A 207 12.63 -11.79 8.44
C MET A 207 13.50 -12.99 8.86
N GLU A 208 14.41 -12.81 9.84
CA GLU A 208 15.31 -13.86 10.29
C GLU A 208 14.58 -15.11 10.80
N ARG A 209 13.44 -14.95 11.48
CA ARG A 209 12.61 -16.08 11.94
C ARG A 209 11.56 -16.48 10.93
N LEU A 210 10.87 -15.51 10.32
CA LEU A 210 9.65 -15.77 9.55
C LEU A 210 9.92 -16.64 8.31
N LYS A 211 11.04 -16.41 7.62
CA LYS A 211 11.50 -17.18 6.43
C LYS A 211 10.34 -17.65 5.51
N PRO A 212 9.48 -16.73 5.04
CA PRO A 212 8.41 -17.09 4.12
C PRO A 212 8.97 -17.54 2.78
N LYS A 213 8.34 -18.53 2.15
CA LYS A 213 8.78 -19.08 0.85
C LYS A 213 8.81 -18.05 -0.29
N LYS A 214 7.97 -17.03 -0.19
CA LYS A 214 7.81 -15.98 -1.18
C LYS A 214 7.55 -14.66 -0.47
N TYR A 215 8.37 -13.66 -0.77
CA TYR A 215 8.26 -12.34 -0.18
C TYR A 215 8.76 -11.26 -1.14
N VAL A 216 8.41 -10.02 -0.85
CA VAL A 216 8.90 -8.84 -1.56
C VAL A 216 9.55 -7.88 -0.59
N VAL A 217 10.72 -7.37 -0.94
CA VAL A 217 11.38 -6.28 -0.24
C VAL A 217 10.78 -4.97 -0.71
N ILE A 218 10.36 -4.14 0.23
CA ILE A 218 9.75 -2.83 0.01
C ILE A 218 10.77 -1.80 0.48
N SER A 219 11.26 -0.99 -0.44
CA SER A 219 12.21 0.07 -0.16
C SER A 219 11.78 1.40 -0.80
N GLN A 220 12.49 2.47 -0.48
CA GLN A 220 12.26 3.79 -1.09
C GLN A 220 12.67 3.78 -2.57
N GLY A 221 11.85 4.36 -3.44
CA GLY A 221 12.11 4.34 -4.89
C GLY A 221 11.41 5.43 -5.67
N LYS A 222 10.80 5.06 -6.80
CA LYS A 222 10.14 6.01 -7.73
C LYS A 222 8.67 5.68 -7.99
N ASP A 223 8.23 4.48 -7.66
CA ASP A 223 6.87 4.04 -7.90
C ASP A 223 5.91 4.77 -6.97
N LYS A 224 4.75 5.16 -7.49
CA LYS A 224 3.66 5.66 -6.66
C LYS A 224 3.06 4.53 -5.83
N LYS A 225 2.44 4.87 -4.71
CA LYS A 225 1.78 3.93 -3.80
C LYS A 225 0.84 2.93 -4.49
N SER A 226 0.04 3.38 -5.46
CA SER A 226 -0.87 2.53 -6.23
C SER A 226 -0.15 1.52 -7.12
N ASP A 227 0.97 1.91 -7.70
CA ASP A 227 1.75 1.06 -8.62
C ASP A 227 2.56 0.05 -7.82
N ALA A 228 3.12 0.48 -6.68
CA ALA A 228 3.75 -0.40 -5.69
C ALA A 228 2.77 -1.46 -5.19
N ALA A 229 1.55 -1.08 -4.82
CA ALA A 229 0.54 -2.03 -4.37
C ALA A 229 0.18 -3.09 -5.43
N LYS A 230 0.08 -2.70 -6.71
CA LYS A 230 -0.13 -3.65 -7.82
C LYS A 230 1.04 -4.61 -8.00
N LYS A 231 2.28 -4.11 -7.88
CA LYS A 231 3.49 -4.95 -7.95
C LYS A 231 3.52 -5.94 -6.79
N ILE A 232 3.29 -5.49 -5.56
CA ILE A 232 3.20 -6.36 -4.37
C ILE A 232 2.13 -7.45 -4.58
N ALA A 233 0.93 -7.06 -5.00
CA ALA A 233 -0.14 -8.02 -5.26
C ALA A 233 0.24 -9.07 -6.30
N HIS A 234 0.81 -8.65 -7.43
CA HIS A 234 1.24 -9.55 -8.49
C HIS A 234 2.32 -10.53 -8.02
N GLU A 235 3.33 -10.02 -7.33
CA GLU A 235 4.44 -10.84 -6.82
C GLU A 235 4.03 -11.76 -5.67
N LEU A 236 2.96 -11.45 -4.93
CA LEU A 236 2.44 -12.27 -3.84
C LEU A 236 1.21 -13.09 -4.26
N ASP A 237 1.32 -13.75 -5.42
CA ASP A 237 0.34 -14.72 -5.95
C ASP A 237 -1.04 -14.10 -6.25
N ASP A 238 -1.03 -12.92 -6.85
CA ASP A 238 -2.21 -12.12 -7.20
C ASP A 238 -3.13 -11.84 -6.00
N TYR A 239 -2.52 -11.46 -4.86
CA TYR A 239 -3.26 -11.03 -3.67
C TYR A 239 -4.30 -9.94 -4.02
N ASP A 240 -5.56 -10.19 -3.68
CA ASP A 240 -6.68 -9.53 -4.34
C ASP A 240 -7.19 -8.25 -3.67
N ASP A 241 -6.63 -7.88 -2.51
CA ASP A 241 -7.03 -6.69 -1.73
C ASP A 241 -5.96 -5.58 -1.82
N LEU A 242 -5.99 -4.86 -2.96
CA LEU A 242 -5.08 -3.74 -3.24
C LEU A 242 -5.23 -2.60 -2.24
N ASP A 243 -6.47 -2.30 -1.82
CA ASP A 243 -6.75 -1.24 -0.85
C ASP A 243 -6.12 -1.57 0.51
N TYR A 244 -6.17 -2.85 0.91
CA TYR A 244 -5.50 -3.29 2.13
C TYR A 244 -3.97 -3.19 2.02
N ILE A 245 -3.36 -3.57 0.89
CA ILE A 245 -1.92 -3.35 0.67
C ILE A 245 -1.56 -1.87 0.81
N MET A 246 -2.33 -0.99 0.16
CA MET A 246 -2.12 0.46 0.25
C MET A 246 -2.30 0.99 1.67
N GLN A 247 -3.19 0.40 2.47
CA GLN A 247 -3.33 0.75 3.87
C GLN A 247 -2.18 0.24 4.75
N GLN A 248 -1.49 -0.84 4.35
CA GLN A 248 -0.39 -1.42 5.13
C GLN A 248 0.97 -0.78 4.82
N ILE A 249 1.23 -0.27 3.63
CA ILE A 249 2.52 0.36 3.31
C ILE A 249 2.53 1.86 3.70
N PRO A 250 3.70 2.45 4.03
CA PRO A 250 3.82 3.85 4.47
C PRO A 250 3.38 4.86 3.38
N ALA A 251 3.50 6.15 3.66
CA ALA A 251 3.37 7.18 2.62
C ALA A 251 4.72 7.41 1.94
N GLY A 252 4.69 7.69 0.64
CA GLY A 252 5.88 8.07 -0.14
C GLY A 252 6.06 7.23 -1.40
N PRO A 253 7.25 7.30 -2.02
CA PRO A 253 7.57 6.54 -3.22
C PRO A 253 8.24 5.20 -2.88
N PHE A 254 8.16 4.24 -3.81
CA PHE A 254 8.55 2.85 -3.56
C PHE A 254 9.44 2.26 -4.65
N SER A 255 10.21 1.25 -4.27
CA SER A 255 10.80 0.23 -5.13
C SER A 255 10.41 -1.12 -4.55
N ILE A 256 9.97 -2.04 -5.41
CA ILE A 256 9.53 -3.38 -5.02
C ILE A 256 10.46 -4.39 -5.69
N GLU A 257 11.15 -5.17 -4.87
CA GLU A 257 12.08 -6.21 -5.33
C GLU A 257 11.61 -7.58 -4.81
N ILE A 258 11.66 -8.59 -5.67
CA ILE A 258 11.29 -9.95 -5.27
C ILE A 258 12.43 -10.51 -4.43
N GLY A 259 12.12 -10.87 -3.18
CA GLY A 259 13.01 -11.68 -2.36
C GLY A 259 12.87 -13.14 -2.77
N LYS A 260 13.99 -13.79 -3.05
CA LYS A 260 14.05 -15.24 -3.27
C LYS A 260 15.02 -15.82 -2.25
N ASP A 261 14.59 -16.87 -1.55
CA ASP A 261 15.50 -17.79 -0.87
C ASP A 261 16.45 -18.46 -1.90
#